data_AF-A0A956B9Z5-F1
#
_entry.id   AF-A0A956B9Z5-F1
#
_cell.length_a   1.000
_cell.length_b   1.000
_cell.length_c   1.000
_cell.angle_alpha   90.00
_cell.angle_beta   90.00
_cell.angle_gamma   90.00
#
_symmetry.space_group_name_H-M   'P 1'
#
loop_
_entity.id
_entity.type
_entity.pdbx_description
1 polymer ?
#
loop_
_entity_poly.entity_id
_entity_poly.type
_entity_poly.pdbx_seq_one_letter_code
_entity_poly.pdbx_strand_id
1 'polypeptide(L)'
;MSEKPNRVLQGLPSSVKMRTYSPVIFLYPTFIMSLLCGIWVSASGATIDDPGSSGIAFTAVFFFNLTIIAFDYTRLTSVVVLLVMVILGLLGTIYPGFRESLVRLFDQKMFMDAMFYWVWSAGLLLVLAGTVIKTRFNYWELKNQELLHHHGILGDIERWPAPNMRISKEITDVMEFALLRSGRLVLVPRGEQRAIVIDNVPGINKIEKQMQDILSTLRVVDGD
;
A
#
# COMPACT_ATOMS: atom_id res chain seq x y z
N MET A 1 1.96 -22.59 46.85
CA MET A 1 3.14 -22.61 45.96
C MET A 1 2.73 -21.76 44.75
N SER A 2 3.17 -20.50 44.73
CA SER A 2 2.71 -19.50 43.75
C SER A 2 3.58 -19.62 42.50
N GLU A 3 3.01 -20.17 41.42
CA GLU A 3 3.67 -20.14 40.10
C GLU A 3 3.91 -18.69 39.71
N LYS A 4 5.19 -18.32 39.63
CA LYS A 4 5.59 -17.03 39.09
C LYS A 4 5.17 -17.03 37.62
N PRO A 5 4.31 -16.09 37.15
CA PRO A 5 4.02 -15.98 35.74
C PRO A 5 5.33 -15.78 34.97
N ASN A 6 5.53 -16.62 33.97
CA ASN A 6 6.74 -16.72 33.15
C ASN A 6 7.13 -15.33 32.63
N ARG A 7 8.28 -14.78 33.08
CA ARG A 7 8.78 -13.44 32.70
C ARG A 7 8.95 -13.25 31.19
N VAL A 8 8.96 -14.33 30.41
CA VAL A 8 9.03 -14.34 28.94
C VAL A 8 7.77 -13.71 28.30
N LEU A 9 6.60 -13.79 28.95
CA LEU A 9 5.34 -13.27 28.41
C LEU A 9 5.16 -11.75 28.60
N GLN A 10 5.99 -11.09 29.42
CA GLN A 10 5.85 -9.65 29.72
C GLN A 10 6.38 -8.72 28.61
N GLY A 11 7.09 -9.25 27.61
CA GLY A 11 7.66 -8.47 26.50
C GLY A 11 6.97 -8.65 25.15
N LEU A 12 5.98 -9.54 25.06
CA LEU A 12 5.29 -9.82 23.80
C LEU A 12 4.04 -8.94 23.67
N PRO A 13 3.77 -8.40 22.46
CA PRO A 13 2.54 -7.64 22.23
C PRO A 13 1.33 -8.53 22.55
N SER A 14 0.48 -8.09 23.46
CA SER A 14 -0.73 -8.83 23.88
C SER A 14 -1.84 -8.82 22.82
N SER A 15 -1.74 -7.94 21.83
CA SER A 15 -2.57 -7.95 20.62
C SER A 15 -1.85 -7.36 19.41
N VAL A 16 -2.26 -7.78 18.21
CA VAL A 16 -1.77 -7.25 16.94
C VAL A 16 -2.95 -6.70 16.14
N LYS A 17 -2.85 -5.44 15.72
CA LYS A 17 -3.86 -4.76 14.92
C LYS A 17 -3.46 -4.77 13.45
N MET A 18 -4.34 -5.32 12.62
CA MET A 18 -4.20 -5.38 11.17
C MET A 18 -5.20 -4.40 10.56
N ARG A 19 -4.70 -3.50 9.72
CA ARG A 19 -5.52 -2.49 9.05
C ARG A 19 -5.50 -2.73 7.57
N THR A 20 -6.68 -2.82 6.98
CA THR A 20 -6.89 -2.96 5.54
C THR A 20 -7.03 -1.57 4.95
N TYR A 21 -6.14 -1.21 4.04
CA TYR A 21 -6.22 0.06 3.33
C TYR A 21 -6.95 -0.10 2.00
N SER A 22 -7.71 0.93 1.61
CA SER A 22 -8.27 1.00 0.24
C SER A 22 -7.12 1.17 -0.77
N PRO A 23 -7.19 0.60 -1.98
CA PRO A 23 -6.20 0.83 -3.05
C PRO A 23 -5.96 2.31 -3.35
N VAL A 24 -6.94 3.17 -3.04
CA VAL A 24 -6.83 4.62 -3.13
C VAL A 24 -5.65 5.19 -2.35
N ILE A 25 -5.16 4.51 -1.30
CA ILE A 25 -3.97 4.93 -0.55
C ILE A 25 -2.72 5.05 -1.43
N PHE A 26 -2.63 4.28 -2.52
CA PHE A 26 -1.51 4.30 -3.47
C PHE A 26 -1.48 5.54 -4.36
N LEU A 27 -2.45 6.46 -4.24
CA LEU A 27 -2.40 7.78 -4.87
C LEU A 27 -1.47 8.77 -4.14
N TYR A 28 -0.87 8.38 -3.01
CA TYR A 28 0.04 9.25 -2.27
C TYR A 28 1.24 9.77 -3.10
N PRO A 29 1.82 9.05 -4.09
CA PRO A 29 2.89 9.61 -4.90
C PRO A 29 2.37 10.71 -5.84
N THR A 30 1.14 10.59 -6.35
CA THR A 30 0.48 11.65 -7.14
C THR A 30 0.28 12.89 -6.25
N PHE A 31 -0.16 12.70 -5.01
CA PHE A 31 -0.31 13.80 -4.05
C PHE A 31 1.03 14.52 -3.85
N ILE A 32 2.10 13.79 -3.53
CA ILE A 32 3.43 14.36 -3.37
C ILE A 32 3.87 15.10 -4.63
N MET A 33 3.68 14.50 -5.82
CA MET A 33 4.06 15.12 -7.08
C MET A 33 3.27 16.40 -7.36
N SER A 34 1.96 16.40 -7.08
CA SER A 34 1.12 17.60 -7.21
C SER A 34 1.61 18.72 -6.29
N LEU A 35 1.99 18.39 -5.05
CA LEU A 35 2.48 19.36 -4.08
C LEU A 35 3.85 19.92 -4.50
N LEU A 36 4.77 19.08 -4.96
CA LEU A 36 6.06 19.51 -5.49
C LEU A 36 5.92 20.40 -6.73
N CYS A 37 5.04 20.04 -7.66
CA CYS A 37 4.77 20.86 -8.85
C CYS A 37 4.13 22.20 -8.49
N GLY A 38 3.16 22.21 -7.56
CA GLY A 38 2.52 23.44 -7.08
C GLY A 38 3.53 24.38 -6.43
N ILE A 39 4.39 23.87 -5.54
CA ILE A 39 5.48 24.65 -4.93
C ILE A 39 6.43 25.17 -6.01
N TRP A 40 6.84 24.32 -6.95
CA TRP A 40 7.78 24.71 -7.99
C TRP A 40 7.20 25.81 -8.89
N VAL A 41 5.98 25.68 -9.41
CA VAL A 41 5.34 26.70 -10.26
C VAL A 41 5.11 28.01 -9.49
N SER A 42 4.64 27.92 -8.24
CA SER A 42 4.46 29.11 -7.39
C SER A 42 5.77 29.85 -7.07
N ALA A 43 6.90 29.12 -6.97
CA ALA A 43 8.20 29.71 -6.66
C ALA A 43 8.98 30.17 -7.91
N SER A 44 8.86 29.47 -9.04
CA SER A 44 9.57 29.79 -10.28
C SER A 44 8.89 30.86 -11.11
N GLY A 45 7.59 31.09 -10.91
CA GLY A 45 6.80 31.99 -11.75
C GLY A 45 6.64 31.46 -13.17
N ALA A 46 6.67 30.13 -13.35
CA ALA A 46 6.53 29.48 -14.66
C ALA A 46 5.31 30.02 -15.43
N THR A 47 5.52 30.31 -16.71
CA THR A 47 4.50 30.90 -17.59
C THR A 47 4.08 29.91 -18.66
N ILE A 48 3.08 30.29 -19.46
CA ILE A 48 2.63 29.49 -20.61
C ILE A 48 3.77 29.31 -21.63
N ASP A 49 4.64 30.33 -21.79
CA ASP A 49 5.74 30.31 -22.75
C ASP A 49 6.92 29.44 -22.28
N ASP A 50 7.15 29.42 -20.96
CA ASP A 50 8.13 28.55 -20.30
C ASP A 50 7.50 27.76 -19.14
N PRO A 51 6.74 26.70 -19.45
CA PRO A 51 6.02 25.91 -18.44
C PRO A 51 6.94 24.98 -17.63
N GLY A 52 8.20 24.85 -18.06
CA GLY A 52 9.11 23.78 -17.67
C GLY A 52 8.49 22.38 -17.81
N SER A 53 8.92 21.45 -16.96
CA SER A 53 8.51 20.04 -17.03
C SER A 53 7.42 19.65 -16.03
N SER A 54 6.85 20.59 -15.28
CA SER A 54 5.91 20.31 -14.18
C SER A 54 4.66 19.54 -14.64
N GLY A 55 4.03 19.98 -15.73
CA GLY A 55 2.80 19.37 -16.23
C GLY A 55 3.01 17.93 -16.67
N ILE A 56 4.05 17.70 -17.48
CA ILE A 56 4.42 16.36 -17.96
C ILE A 56 4.77 15.46 -16.79
N ALA A 57 5.57 15.94 -15.84
CA ALA A 57 6.01 15.15 -14.71
C ALA A 57 4.82 14.75 -13.81
N PHE A 58 3.92 15.68 -13.49
CA PHE A 58 2.68 15.38 -12.77
C PHE A 58 1.82 14.36 -13.52
N THR A 59 1.56 14.60 -14.81
CA THR A 59 0.72 13.72 -15.64
C THR A 59 1.30 12.32 -15.75
N ALA A 60 2.61 12.19 -15.96
CA ALA A 60 3.30 10.90 -16.01
C ALA A 60 3.15 10.12 -14.70
N VAL A 61 3.39 10.78 -13.55
CA VAL A 61 3.22 10.14 -12.23
C VAL A 61 1.77 9.79 -11.95
N PHE A 62 0.82 10.66 -12.32
CA PHE A 62 -0.60 10.41 -12.14
C PHE A 62 -1.06 9.17 -12.91
N PHE A 63 -0.76 9.09 -14.21
CA PHE A 63 -1.15 7.95 -15.02
C PHE A 63 -0.43 6.68 -14.58
N PHE A 64 0.84 6.76 -14.20
CA PHE A 64 1.57 5.61 -13.64
C PHE A 64 0.92 5.11 -12.33
N ASN A 65 0.48 5.99 -11.44
CA ASN A 65 -0.25 5.54 -10.24
C ASN A 65 -1.62 4.96 -10.58
N LEU A 66 -2.32 5.47 -11.61
CA LEU A 66 -3.54 4.85 -12.09
C LEU A 66 -3.29 3.45 -12.64
N THR A 67 -2.19 3.21 -13.35
CA THR A 67 -1.86 1.86 -13.82
C THR A 67 -1.65 0.92 -12.65
N ILE A 68 -0.98 1.37 -11.57
CA ILE A 68 -0.78 0.56 -10.34
C ILE A 68 -2.12 0.11 -9.77
N ILE A 69 -3.10 1.02 -9.67
CA ILE A 69 -4.41 0.71 -9.10
C ILE A 69 -5.28 -0.12 -10.06
N ALA A 70 -5.10 0.03 -11.37
CA ALA A 70 -5.99 -0.57 -12.37
C ALA A 70 -5.58 -2.00 -12.80
N PHE A 71 -4.28 -2.31 -12.82
CA PHE A 71 -3.78 -3.52 -13.46
C PHE A 71 -3.44 -4.67 -12.53
N ASP A 72 -3.62 -4.53 -11.21
CA ASP A 72 -3.26 -5.52 -10.18
C ASP A 72 -1.94 -6.22 -10.55
N TYR A 73 -0.81 -5.53 -10.39
CA TYR A 73 0.48 -5.94 -10.92
C TYR A 73 0.97 -7.24 -10.29
N THR A 74 0.54 -8.35 -10.91
CA THR A 74 1.04 -9.67 -10.58
C THR A 74 2.53 -9.75 -10.91
N ARG A 75 3.20 -10.74 -10.30
CA ARG A 75 4.62 -11.05 -10.57
C ARG A 75 4.92 -11.16 -12.07
N LEU A 76 4.03 -11.77 -12.86
CA LEU A 76 4.22 -11.90 -14.30
C LEU A 76 4.11 -10.55 -15.01
N THR A 77 3.07 -9.76 -14.70
CA THR A 77 2.84 -8.44 -15.31
C THR A 77 4.01 -7.50 -15.05
N SER A 78 4.57 -7.50 -13.83
CA SER A 78 5.75 -6.69 -13.50
C SER A 78 6.99 -7.08 -14.32
N VAL A 79 7.22 -8.38 -14.52
CA VAL A 79 8.34 -8.87 -15.34
C VAL A 79 8.14 -8.46 -16.80
N VAL A 80 6.93 -8.59 -17.34
CA VAL A 80 6.61 -8.18 -18.72
C VAL A 80 6.85 -6.69 -18.89
N VAL A 81 6.39 -5.84 -17.97
CA VAL A 81 6.63 -4.39 -18.04
C VAL A 81 8.11 -4.05 -17.96
N LEU A 82 8.88 -4.70 -17.08
CA LEU A 82 10.32 -4.51 -17.02
C LEU A 82 11.00 -4.88 -18.34
N LEU A 83 10.65 -6.04 -18.92
CA LEU A 83 11.19 -6.47 -20.21
C LEU A 83 10.82 -5.49 -21.34
N VAL A 84 9.57 -5.02 -21.38
CA VAL A 84 9.15 -3.99 -22.34
C VAL A 84 9.99 -2.73 -22.16
N MET A 85 10.21 -2.24 -20.94
CA MET A 85 11.06 -1.07 -20.71
C MET A 85 12.51 -1.28 -21.16
N VAL A 86 13.09 -2.46 -20.91
CA VAL A 86 14.44 -2.79 -21.39
C VAL A 86 14.49 -2.85 -22.92
N ILE A 87 13.50 -3.48 -23.56
CA ILE A 87 13.41 -3.57 -25.02
C ILE A 87 13.26 -2.18 -25.63
N LEU A 88 12.38 -1.33 -25.09
CA LEU A 88 12.23 0.06 -25.55
C LEU A 88 13.53 0.86 -25.34
N GLY A 89 14.22 0.66 -24.21
CA GLY A 89 15.52 1.28 -23.94
C GLY A 89 16.59 0.88 -24.95
N LEU A 90 16.71 -0.42 -25.25
CA LEU A 90 17.62 -0.95 -26.27
C LEU A 90 17.24 -0.49 -27.68
N LEU A 91 15.94 -0.45 -28.00
CA LEU A 91 15.47 0.06 -29.28
C LEU A 91 15.85 1.54 -29.47
N GLY A 92 15.82 2.33 -28.39
CA GLY A 92 16.27 3.71 -28.36
C GLY A 92 17.78 3.89 -28.56
N THR A 93 18.61 2.92 -28.21
CA THR A 93 20.07 2.97 -28.47
C THR A 93 20.41 2.52 -29.89
N ILE A 94 19.69 1.55 -30.43
CA ILE A 94 19.94 0.97 -31.76
C ILE A 94 19.34 1.82 -32.87
N TYR A 95 18.15 2.39 -32.66
CA TYR A 95 17.41 3.12 -33.69
C TYR A 95 17.24 4.60 -33.32
N PRO A 96 18.08 5.50 -33.87
CA PRO A 96 18.05 6.93 -33.55
C PRO A 96 16.69 7.57 -33.80
N GLY A 97 15.98 7.15 -34.86
CA GLY A 97 14.65 7.66 -35.17
C GLY A 97 13.61 7.37 -34.08
N PHE A 98 13.71 6.24 -33.38
CA PHE A 98 12.82 5.88 -32.28
C PHE A 98 13.11 6.74 -31.04
N ARG A 99 14.40 6.96 -30.74
CA ARG A 99 14.81 7.90 -29.69
C ARG A 99 14.30 9.31 -29.98
N GLU A 100 14.44 9.81 -31.20
CA GLU A 100 13.95 11.13 -31.59
C GLU A 100 12.43 11.23 -31.48
N SER A 101 11.68 10.21 -31.90
CA SER A 101 10.23 10.17 -31.70
C SER A 101 9.83 10.19 -30.23
N LEU A 102 10.52 9.43 -29.36
CA LEU A 102 10.30 9.47 -27.92
C LEU A 102 10.59 10.85 -27.34
N VAL A 103 11.74 11.45 -27.68
CA VAL A 103 12.10 12.79 -27.21
C VAL A 103 11.04 13.82 -27.64
N ARG A 104 10.57 13.78 -28.89
CA ARG A 104 9.51 14.69 -29.38
C ARG A 104 8.18 14.55 -28.64
N LEU A 105 7.84 13.35 -28.16
CA LEU A 105 6.66 13.14 -27.31
C LEU A 105 6.83 13.79 -25.94
N PHE A 106 8.03 13.76 -25.37
CA PHE A 106 8.35 14.37 -24.06
C PHE A 106 8.74 15.86 -24.14
N ASP A 107 9.03 16.38 -25.33
CA ASP A 107 9.34 17.80 -25.58
C ASP A 107 8.07 18.67 -25.75
N GLN A 108 6.89 18.06 -25.60
CA GLN A 108 5.62 18.78 -25.65
C GLN A 108 5.44 19.63 -24.40
N LYS A 109 5.34 20.94 -24.58
CA LYS A 109 5.07 21.90 -23.50
C LYS A 109 3.66 21.71 -22.95
N MET A 110 3.54 21.11 -21.78
CA MET A 110 2.27 20.97 -21.06
C MET A 110 2.26 21.95 -19.88
N PHE A 111 1.60 23.09 -20.07
CA PHE A 111 1.42 24.09 -19.02
C PHE A 111 0.22 23.73 -18.15
N MET A 112 0.41 23.78 -16.84
CA MET A 112 -0.65 23.72 -15.84
C MET A 112 -0.41 24.83 -14.83
N ASP A 113 -1.47 25.56 -14.48
CA ASP A 113 -1.37 26.68 -13.55
C ASP A 113 -1.08 26.22 -12.11
N ALA A 114 -0.51 27.09 -11.28
CA ALA A 114 -0.27 26.80 -9.86
C ALA A 114 -1.55 26.37 -9.14
N MET A 115 -2.68 27.02 -9.44
CA MET A 115 -3.97 26.71 -8.80
C MET A 115 -4.43 25.28 -9.09
N PHE A 116 -4.15 24.77 -10.30
CA PHE A 116 -4.45 23.38 -10.65
C PHE A 116 -3.76 22.43 -9.67
N TYR A 117 -2.45 22.57 -9.46
CA TYR A 117 -1.70 21.70 -8.56
C TYR A 117 -2.17 21.79 -7.10
N TRP A 118 -2.51 22.99 -6.62
CA TRP A 118 -3.02 23.18 -5.27
C TRP A 118 -4.39 22.52 -5.05
N VAL A 119 -5.31 22.65 -6.01
CA VAL A 119 -6.62 21.98 -5.95
C VAL A 119 -6.47 20.46 -5.97
N TRP A 120 -5.61 19.94 -6.85
CA TRP A 120 -5.32 18.50 -6.90
C TRP A 120 -4.69 17.99 -5.61
N SER A 121 -3.72 18.72 -5.07
CA SER A 121 -3.06 18.39 -3.80
C SER A 121 -4.06 18.36 -2.65
N ALA A 122 -4.92 19.38 -2.53
CA ALA A 122 -5.96 19.45 -1.50
C ALA A 122 -6.98 18.31 -1.65
N GLY A 123 -7.46 18.05 -2.87
CA GLY A 123 -8.40 16.96 -3.14
C GLY A 123 -7.83 15.60 -2.80
N LEU A 124 -6.60 15.32 -3.24
CA LEU A 124 -5.91 14.05 -2.92
C LEU A 124 -5.63 13.92 -1.42
N LEU A 125 -5.24 15.00 -0.74
CA LEU A 125 -5.05 14.99 0.72
C LEU A 125 -6.33 14.60 1.44
N LEU A 126 -7.48 15.17 1.05
CA LEU A 126 -8.77 14.84 1.66
C LEU A 126 -9.15 13.37 1.45
N VAL A 127 -8.95 12.85 0.24
CA VAL A 127 -9.23 11.44 -0.08
C VAL A 127 -8.31 10.48 0.69
N LEU A 128 -7.01 10.79 0.75
CA LEU A 128 -6.04 10.01 1.50
C LEU A 128 -6.31 10.07 3.00
N ALA A 129 -6.61 11.25 3.55
CA ALA A 129 -6.98 11.44 4.94
C ALA A 129 -8.26 10.67 5.28
N GLY A 130 -9.29 10.74 4.43
CA GLY A 130 -10.53 9.98 4.59
C GLY A 130 -10.28 8.47 4.63
N THR A 131 -9.40 7.96 3.75
CA THR A 131 -8.99 6.55 3.76
C THR A 131 -8.30 6.18 5.07
N VAL A 132 -7.35 6.99 5.54
CA VAL A 132 -6.63 6.75 6.81
C VAL A 132 -7.61 6.79 8.01
N ILE A 133 -8.52 7.75 8.05
CA ILE A 133 -9.53 7.87 9.11
C ILE A 133 -10.44 6.64 9.12
N LYS A 134 -10.90 6.17 7.94
CA LYS A 134 -11.72 4.95 7.85
C LYS A 134 -11.00 3.74 8.46
N THR A 135 -9.71 3.56 8.20
CA THR A 135 -8.92 2.45 8.78
C THR A 135 -8.70 2.55 10.30
N ARG A 136 -8.96 3.70 10.92
CA ARG A 136 -8.88 3.85 12.39
C ARG A 136 -10.07 3.20 13.08
N PHE A 137 -11.21 3.14 12.40
CA PHE A 137 -12.46 2.59 12.92
C PHE A 137 -12.77 1.20 12.40
N ASN A 138 -12.29 0.84 11.21
CA ASN A 138 -12.39 -0.51 10.68
C ASN A 138 -11.01 -1.17 10.69
N TYR A 139 -10.81 -2.11 11.62
CA TYR A 139 -9.57 -2.87 11.74
C TYR A 139 -9.81 -4.25 12.35
N TRP A 140 -8.88 -5.15 12.07
CA TRP A 140 -8.82 -6.48 12.66
C TRP A 140 -7.83 -6.48 13.83
N GLU A 141 -8.14 -7.19 14.90
CA GLU A 141 -7.29 -7.33 16.07
C GLU A 141 -7.20 -8.79 16.47
N LEU A 142 -5.99 -9.33 16.54
CA LEU A 142 -5.73 -10.66 17.08
C LEU A 142 -5.35 -10.54 18.56
N LYS A 143 -6.08 -11.22 19.45
CA LYS A 143 -5.83 -11.21 20.90
C LYS A 143 -6.08 -12.60 21.49
N ASN A 144 -5.07 -13.21 22.13
CA ASN A 144 -5.18 -14.46 22.92
C ASN A 144 -6.13 -15.53 22.32
N GLN A 145 -5.89 -15.96 21.08
CA GLN A 145 -6.70 -16.92 20.32
C GLN A 145 -8.08 -16.44 19.86
N GLU A 146 -8.40 -15.15 19.98
CA GLU A 146 -9.59 -14.55 19.39
C GLU A 146 -9.20 -13.58 18.27
N LEU A 147 -9.90 -13.66 17.14
CA LEU A 147 -9.85 -12.66 16.10
C LEU A 147 -11.06 -11.73 16.29
N LEU A 148 -10.79 -10.45 16.48
CA LEU A 148 -11.80 -9.41 16.66
C LEU A 148 -11.83 -8.54 15.41
N HIS A 149 -13.01 -8.31 14.84
CA HIS A 149 -13.18 -7.30 13.80
C HIS A 149 -14.01 -6.15 14.34
N HIS A 150 -13.39 -4.97 14.39
CA HIS A 150 -14.04 -3.74 14.80
C HIS A 150 -14.68 -3.11 13.57
N HIS A 151 -16.01 -3.04 13.52
CA HIS A 151 -16.74 -2.40 12.43
C HIS A 151 -17.06 -0.93 12.76
N GLY A 152 -16.28 0.01 12.24
CA GLY A 152 -16.67 1.44 12.23
C GLY A 152 -16.82 2.08 13.63
N ILE A 153 -17.46 3.26 13.68
CA ILE A 153 -17.55 4.09 14.91
C ILE A 153 -18.63 3.57 15.88
N LEU A 154 -19.62 2.83 15.38
CA LEU A 154 -20.79 2.35 16.12
C LEU A 154 -21.14 0.88 15.84
N GLY A 155 -20.31 0.15 15.08
CA GLY A 155 -20.62 -1.22 14.72
C GLY A 155 -20.19 -2.22 15.78
N ASP A 156 -20.85 -3.37 15.75
CA ASP A 156 -20.59 -4.47 16.66
C ASP A 156 -19.19 -5.06 16.45
N ILE A 157 -18.59 -5.51 17.55
CA ILE A 157 -17.33 -6.25 17.52
C ILE A 157 -17.66 -7.71 17.25
N GLU A 158 -17.37 -8.16 16.03
CA GLU A 158 -17.46 -9.58 15.70
C GLU A 158 -16.25 -10.32 16.26
N ARG A 159 -16.49 -11.47 16.89
CA ARG A 159 -15.45 -12.29 17.52
C ARG A 159 -15.47 -13.67 16.90
N TRP A 160 -14.33 -14.11 16.37
CA TRP A 160 -14.13 -15.47 15.92
C TRP A 160 -13.14 -16.19 16.83
N PRO A 161 -13.48 -17.39 17.32
CA PRO A 161 -12.51 -18.24 18.01
C PRO A 161 -11.47 -18.70 16.99
N ALA A 162 -10.20 -18.44 17.27
CA ALA A 162 -9.07 -18.77 16.42
C ALA A 162 -8.03 -19.69 17.12
N PRO A 163 -8.45 -20.83 17.73
CA PRO A 163 -7.51 -21.77 18.31
C PRO A 163 -6.64 -22.39 17.20
N ASN A 164 -5.32 -22.42 17.41
CA ASN A 164 -4.37 -23.04 16.47
C ASN A 164 -4.44 -22.53 15.01
N MET A 165 -4.81 -21.27 14.82
CA MET A 165 -4.92 -20.62 13.50
C MET A 165 -3.62 -20.70 12.69
N ARG A 166 -3.74 -20.98 11.37
CA ARG A 166 -2.61 -20.87 10.43
C ARG A 166 -2.64 -19.51 9.75
N ILE A 167 -1.50 -18.87 9.68
CA ILE A 167 -1.32 -17.57 9.04
C ILE A 167 -0.40 -17.77 7.83
N SER A 168 -0.85 -17.34 6.67
CA SER A 168 -0.05 -17.31 5.45
C SER A 168 -0.05 -15.90 4.88
N LYS A 169 1.14 -15.40 4.53
CA LYS A 169 1.30 -14.15 3.78
C LYS A 169 1.36 -14.46 2.29
N GLU A 170 0.60 -13.68 1.52
CA GLU A 170 0.67 -13.68 0.07
C GLU A 170 1.01 -12.27 -0.44
N ILE A 171 1.98 -12.21 -1.35
CA ILE A 171 2.28 -10.98 -2.10
C ILE A 171 1.58 -11.14 -3.45
N THR A 172 0.38 -10.59 -3.53
CA THR A 172 -0.47 -10.63 -4.73
C THR A 172 -0.04 -9.59 -5.75
N ASP A 173 0.26 -8.37 -5.29
CA ASP A 173 0.70 -7.25 -6.11
C ASP A 173 2.12 -6.79 -5.72
N VAL A 174 3.02 -6.76 -6.71
CA VAL A 174 4.43 -6.39 -6.53
C VAL A 174 4.61 -4.88 -6.38
N MET A 175 3.82 -4.08 -7.07
CA MET A 175 3.90 -2.61 -7.03
C MET A 175 3.36 -2.08 -5.70
N GLU A 176 2.26 -2.64 -5.20
CA GLU A 176 1.77 -2.32 -3.87
C GLU A 176 2.80 -2.63 -2.78
N PHE A 177 3.43 -3.80 -2.87
CA PHE A 177 4.50 -4.20 -1.96
C PHE A 177 5.72 -3.28 -2.07
N ALA A 178 6.08 -2.82 -3.26
CA ALA A 178 7.18 -1.88 -3.44
C ALA A 178 6.89 -0.51 -2.80
N LEU A 179 5.66 -0.02 -2.90
CA LEU A 179 5.25 1.29 -2.39
C LEU A 179 5.05 1.31 -0.87
N LEU A 180 4.18 0.43 -0.34
CA LEU A 180 3.78 0.44 1.07
C LEU A 180 4.19 -0.82 1.84
N ARG A 181 4.89 -1.76 1.19
CA ARG A 181 5.16 -3.09 1.75
C ARG A 181 3.87 -3.76 2.24
N SER A 182 2.78 -3.54 1.50
CA SER A 182 1.50 -4.15 1.76
C SER A 182 1.41 -5.53 1.13
N GLY A 183 0.52 -6.35 1.67
CA GLY A 183 0.21 -7.67 1.11
C GLY A 183 -1.09 -8.22 1.69
N ARG A 184 -1.42 -9.44 1.27
CA ARG A 184 -2.60 -10.19 1.71
C ARG A 184 -2.22 -11.13 2.85
N LEU A 185 -3.01 -11.10 3.94
CA LEU A 185 -2.97 -12.10 5.00
C LEU A 185 -4.13 -13.07 4.82
N VAL A 186 -3.81 -14.36 4.77
CA VAL A 186 -4.79 -15.44 4.76
C VAL A 186 -4.76 -16.12 6.11
N LEU A 187 -5.86 -15.98 6.85
CA LEU A 187 -6.06 -16.55 8.18
C LEU A 187 -6.96 -17.78 8.06
N VAL A 188 -6.47 -18.94 8.51
CA VAL A 188 -7.22 -20.21 8.46
C VAL A 188 -7.40 -20.73 9.89
N PRO A 189 -8.54 -20.46 10.54
CA PRO A 189 -8.89 -21.05 11.84
C PRO A 189 -9.01 -22.58 11.73
N ARG A 190 -8.58 -23.32 12.75
CA ARG A 190 -8.75 -24.79 12.78
C ARG A 190 -10.20 -25.11 13.10
N GLY A 191 -10.93 -25.72 12.15
CA GLY A 191 -12.32 -26.17 12.33
C GLY A 191 -13.35 -25.43 11.47
N GLU A 192 -12.99 -24.28 10.90
CA GLU A 192 -13.82 -23.59 9.92
C GLU A 192 -13.34 -23.87 8.49
N GLN A 193 -14.28 -24.00 7.55
CA GLN A 193 -13.96 -24.26 6.14
C GLN A 193 -13.56 -22.98 5.37
N ARG A 194 -13.76 -21.79 5.94
CA ARG A 194 -13.52 -20.51 5.25
C ARG A 194 -12.28 -19.83 5.79
N ALA A 195 -11.36 -19.50 4.88
CA ALA A 195 -10.24 -18.64 5.18
C ALA A 195 -10.71 -17.18 5.23
N ILE A 196 -10.27 -16.44 6.26
CA ILE A 196 -10.47 -14.99 6.35
C ILE A 196 -9.30 -14.34 5.61
N VAL A 197 -9.62 -13.61 4.54
CA VAL A 197 -8.63 -12.95 3.68
C VAL A 197 -8.65 -11.45 3.99
N ILE A 198 -7.49 -10.94 4.42
CA ILE A 198 -7.30 -9.52 4.74
C ILE A 198 -6.33 -8.93 3.72
N ASP A 199 -6.87 -8.08 2.85
CA ASP A 199 -6.12 -7.43 1.78
C ASP A 199 -5.45 -6.13 2.22
N ASN A 200 -4.44 -5.72 1.45
CA ASN A 200 -3.83 -4.39 1.51
C ASN A 200 -3.39 -3.99 2.92
N VAL A 201 -2.72 -4.90 3.62
CA VAL A 201 -2.22 -4.69 4.98
C VAL A 201 -0.80 -4.13 4.92
N PRO A 202 -0.55 -2.85 5.23
CA PRO A 202 0.78 -2.25 5.12
C PRO A 202 1.75 -2.80 6.15
N GLY A 203 3.02 -2.90 5.79
CA GLY A 203 4.04 -3.44 6.69
C GLY A 203 3.82 -4.92 7.00
N ILE A 204 3.36 -5.68 6.01
CA ILE A 204 2.89 -7.07 6.13
C ILE A 204 3.86 -7.99 6.87
N ASN A 205 5.16 -7.85 6.61
CA ASN A 205 6.21 -8.67 7.23
C ASN A 205 6.31 -8.45 8.75
N LYS A 206 6.11 -7.23 9.23
CA LYS A 206 6.16 -6.93 10.67
C LYS A 206 4.94 -7.54 11.36
N ILE A 207 3.77 -7.39 10.75
CA ILE A 207 2.50 -7.90 11.26
C ILE A 207 2.52 -9.43 11.32
N GLU A 208 2.92 -10.09 10.23
CA GLU A 208 3.05 -11.55 10.17
C GLU A 208 3.95 -12.07 11.30
N LYS A 209 5.14 -11.48 11.47
CA LYS A 209 6.07 -11.87 12.54
C LYS A 209 5.46 -11.75 13.93
N GLN A 210 4.80 -10.62 14.21
CA GLN A 210 4.16 -10.40 15.51
C GLN A 210 3.03 -11.41 15.77
N MET A 211 2.25 -11.77 14.75
CA MET A 211 1.20 -12.77 14.90
C MET A 211 1.79 -14.18 15.10
N GLN A 212 2.86 -14.54 14.39
CA GLN A 212 3.56 -15.81 14.60
C GLN A 212 4.13 -15.91 16.01
N ASP A 213 4.73 -14.83 16.52
CA ASP A 213 5.27 -14.76 17.88
C ASP A 213 4.15 -15.02 18.92
N ILE A 214 2.98 -14.38 18.77
CA ILE A 214 1.82 -14.57 19.66
C ILE A 214 1.24 -16.00 19.58
N LEU A 215 1.13 -16.57 18.38
CA LEU A 215 0.57 -17.92 18.23
C LEU A 215 1.56 -19.01 18.70
N SER A 216 2.86 -18.75 18.61
CA SER A 216 3.90 -19.69 19.03
C SER A 216 3.95 -19.86 20.55
N THR A 217 3.75 -18.79 21.32
CA THR A 217 3.72 -18.87 22.79
C THR A 217 2.50 -19.63 23.29
N LEU A 218 1.38 -19.53 22.60
CA LEU A 218 0.16 -20.25 22.96
C LEU A 218 0.28 -21.76 22.72
N ARG A 219 0.97 -22.19 21.66
CA ARG A 219 1.21 -23.62 21.39
C ARG A 219 2.07 -24.31 22.45
N VAL A 220 2.95 -23.58 23.12
CA VAL A 220 3.85 -24.15 24.15
C VAL A 220 3.10 -24.31 25.48
N VAL A 221 2.11 -23.45 25.77
CA VAL A 221 1.34 -23.52 27.03
C VAL A 221 0.30 -24.64 27.02
N ASP A 222 -0.27 -24.99 25.87
CA ASP A 222 -1.24 -26.09 25.75
C ASP A 222 -0.57 -27.49 25.65
N GLY A 223 0.76 -27.55 25.72
CA GLY A 223 1.58 -28.76 25.55
C GLY A 223 2.20 -29.31 26.84
N ASP A 224 1.99 -28.65 27.98
CA ASP A 224 2.35 -29.09 29.33
C ASP A 224 1.08 -29.44 30.13
#